data_AF-A0A527TMY4-F1
#
_entry.id   AF-A0A527TMY4-F1
#
_cell.length_a   1.000
_cell.length_b   1.000
_cell.length_c   1.000
_cell.angle_alpha   90.00
_cell.angle_beta   90.00
_cell.angle_gamma   90.00
#
_symmetry.space_group_name_H-M   'P 1'
#
loop_
_entity.id
_entity.type
_entity.pdbx_description
1 polymer ?
#
loop_
_entity_poly.entity_id
_entity_poly.type
_entity_poly.pdbx_seq_one_letter_code
_entity_poly.pdbx_strand_id
1 'polypeptide(L)' 'HPGSMSTVHADTPMGAYEQLAMMMQQAGMSSGYSKQDLMSYIQMVIPIVIQLRRDGGKRGVSEIFFARDET' A
#
# COMPACT_ATOMS: atom_id res chain seq x y z
N HIS A 1 -2.82 2.41 14.33
CA HIS A 1 -2.73 1.55 15.53
C HIS A 1 -2.43 0.13 15.09
N PRO A 2 -1.85 -0.74 15.94
CA PRO A 2 -1.69 -2.16 15.60
C PRO A 2 -3.05 -2.79 15.24
N GLY A 3 -3.07 -3.65 14.22
CA GLY A 3 -4.28 -4.31 13.74
C GLY A 3 -5.20 -3.43 12.87
N SER A 4 -4.80 -2.20 12.51
CA SER A 4 -5.56 -1.39 11.56
C SER A 4 -5.63 -2.05 10.17
N MET A 5 -6.81 -2.00 9.55
CA MET A 5 -7.06 -2.49 8.19
C MET A 5 -7.79 -1.41 7.39
N SER A 6 -7.47 -1.31 6.10
CA SER A 6 -8.11 -0.39 5.15
C SER A 6 -8.06 -0.98 3.74
N THR A 7 -8.74 -0.33 2.79
CA THR A 7 -8.78 -0.75 1.38
C THR A 7 -8.44 0.42 0.48
N VAL A 8 -7.72 0.14 -0.62
CA VAL A 8 -7.40 1.13 -1.65
C VAL A 8 -7.52 0.49 -3.03
N HIS A 9 -7.84 1.28 -4.05
CA HIS A 9 -7.99 0.80 -5.42
C HIS A 9 -6.67 0.84 -6.19
N ALA A 10 -5.98 -0.30 -6.25
CA ALA A 10 -4.75 -0.47 -7.02
C ALA A 10 -4.69 -1.82 -7.76
N ASP A 11 -3.99 -1.83 -8.90
CA ASP A 11 -3.82 -3.03 -9.73
C ASP A 11 -2.67 -3.93 -9.27
N THR A 12 -1.74 -3.38 -8.48
CA THR A 12 -0.59 -4.08 -7.89
C THR A 12 -0.33 -3.60 -6.46
N PRO A 13 0.36 -4.41 -5.62
CA PRO A 13 0.76 -3.97 -4.29
C PRO A 13 1.61 -2.70 -4.28
N MET A 14 2.55 -2.57 -5.22
CA MET A 14 3.36 -1.35 -5.33
C MET A 14 2.51 -0.14 -5.72
N GLY A 15 1.55 -0.32 -6.64
CA GLY A 15 0.59 0.72 -7.00
C GLY A 15 -0.25 1.18 -5.80
N ALA A 16 -0.56 0.30 -4.84
CA ALA A 16 -1.26 0.69 -3.61
C ALA A 16 -0.44 1.69 -2.78
N TYR A 17 0.87 1.46 -2.64
CA TYR A 17 1.77 2.40 -1.97
C TYR A 17 1.89 3.73 -2.72
N GLU A 18 1.99 3.69 -4.05
CA GLU A 18 2.04 4.92 -4.86
C GLU A 18 0.76 5.76 -4.71
N GLN A 19 -0.39 5.11 -4.68
CA GLN A 19 -1.67 5.79 -4.47
C GLN A 19 -1.77 6.43 -3.08
N LEU A 20 -1.28 5.76 -2.04
CA LEU A 20 -1.15 6.32 -0.69
C LEU A 20 -0.21 7.54 -0.67
N ALA A 21 0.94 7.44 -1.34
CA ALA A 21 1.86 8.55 -1.46
C ALA A 21 1.21 9.76 -2.16
N MET A 22 0.47 9.53 -3.25
CA MET A 22 -0.28 10.58 -3.95
C MET A 22 -1.35 11.22 -3.05
N MET A 23 -2.12 10.42 -2.31
CA MET A 23 -3.14 10.93 -1.38
C MET A 23 -2.51 11.82 -0.29
N MET A 24 -1.36 11.41 0.26
CA MET A 24 -0.62 12.21 1.25
C MET A 24 -0.08 13.52 0.66
N GLN A 25 0.41 13.49 -0.59
CA GLN A 25 0.86 14.69 -1.30
C GLN A 25 -0.28 15.67 -1.53
N GLN A 26 -1.45 15.18 -1.98
CA GLN A 26 -2.64 16.00 -2.20
C GLN A 26 -3.20 16.59 -0.89
N ALA A 27 -3.05 15.88 0.23
CA ALA A 27 -3.41 16.38 1.55
C ALA A 27 -2.44 17.45 2.11
N GLY A 28 -1.40 17.82 1.36
CA GLY A 28 -0.38 18.78 1.79
C GLY A 28 0.59 18.24 2.84
N MET A 29 0.58 16.92 3.08
CA MET A 29 1.37 16.27 4.14
C MET A 29 2.79 15.89 3.69
N SER A 30 3.14 16.12 2.41
CA SER A 30 4.43 15.72 1.84
C SER A 30 5.47 16.84 1.78
N SER A 31 5.17 18.05 2.27
CA SER A 31 6.12 19.17 2.24
C SER A 31 7.37 18.81 3.05
N GLY A 32 8.51 18.66 2.37
CA GLY A 32 9.80 18.32 3.00
C GLY A 32 10.23 16.85 2.88
N TYR A 33 9.45 15.96 2.26
CA TYR A 33 9.84 14.57 2.03
C TYR A 33 10.01 14.25 0.55
N SER A 34 11.03 13.48 0.20
CA SER A 34 11.14 12.92 -1.15
C SER A 34 10.09 11.81 -1.37
N LYS A 35 9.74 11.50 -2.63
CA LYS A 35 8.87 10.35 -2.94
C LYS A 35 9.43 9.06 -2.32
N GLN A 36 10.75 8.88 -2.35
CA GLN A 36 11.44 7.71 -1.80
C GLN A 36 11.23 7.57 -0.29
N ASP A 37 11.35 8.67 0.45
CA ASP A 37 11.18 8.68 1.91
C ASP A 37 9.73 8.38 2.29
N LEU A 38 8.79 8.96 1.53
CA LEU A 38 7.37 8.72 1.73
C LEU A 38 7.00 7.26 1.50
N MET A 39 7.50 6.67 0.40
CA MET A 39 7.28 5.25 0.10
C MET A 39 7.87 4.34 1.17
N SER A 40 9.09 4.63 1.63
CA SER A 40 9.75 3.89 2.71
C SER A 40 8.94 3.97 4.01
N TYR A 41 8.44 5.16 4.36
CA TYR A 41 7.61 5.36 5.54
C TYR A 41 6.29 4.59 5.46
N ILE A 42 5.59 4.65 4.32
CA ILE A 42 4.32 3.94 4.14
C ILE A 42 4.54 2.42 4.26
N GLN A 43 5.59 1.88 3.64
CA GLN A 43 5.92 0.45 3.72
C GLN A 43 6.29 0.00 5.14
N MET A 44 6.90 0.87 5.94
CA MET A 44 7.17 0.61 7.35
C MET A 44 5.88 0.51 8.17
N VAL A 45 4.89 1.38 7.90
CA VAL A 45 3.63 1.45 8.64
C VAL A 45 2.61 0.42 8.16
N ILE A 46 2.59 0.11 6.86
CA ILE A 46 1.71 -0.85 6.20
C ILE A 46 2.60 -1.95 5.61
N PRO A 47 2.98 -2.95 6.42
CA PRO A 47 3.93 -3.97 6.00
C PRO A 47 3.30 -5.06 5.13
N ILE A 48 1.98 -5.16 5.07
CA ILE A 48 1.27 -6.24 4.38
C ILE A 48 0.22 -5.64 3.45
N VAL A 49 0.24 -6.07 2.18
CA VAL A 49 -0.80 -5.76 1.20
C VAL A 49 -1.38 -7.06 0.66
N ILE A 50 -2.70 -7.23 0.80
CA ILE A 50 -3.43 -8.37 0.24
C ILE A 50 -4.11 -7.90 -1.05
N GLN A 51 -3.58 -8.33 -2.19
CA GLN A 51 -4.16 -8.01 -3.50
C GLN A 51 -5.33 -8.93 -3.78
N LEU A 52 -6.47 -8.33 -4.13
CA LEU A 52 -7.66 -9.05 -4.57
C LEU A 52 -7.82 -8.89 -6.08
N ARG A 53 -8.12 -9.98 -6.78
CA ARG A 53 -8.44 -9.98 -8.21
C ARG A 53 -9.75 -10.72 -8.47
N ARG A 54 -10.40 -10.39 -9.59
CA ARG A 54 -11.51 -11.16 -10.14
C ARG A 54 -11.02 -11.98 -11.32
N ASP A 55 -11.17 -13.29 -11.26
CA ASP A 55 -10.88 -14.22 -12.35
C ASP A 55 -12.08 -15.15 -12.57
N GLY A 56 -12.50 -15.32 -13.82
CA GLY A 56 -13.70 -16.11 -14.16
C GLY A 56 -14.96 -15.70 -13.40
N GLY A 57 -15.08 -14.41 -13.04
CA GLY A 57 -16.21 -13.89 -12.25
C GLY A 57 -16.15 -14.18 -10.74
N LYS A 58 -15.11 -14.84 -10.24
CA LYS A 58 -14.89 -15.09 -8.81
C LYS A 58 -13.84 -14.14 -8.25
N ARG A 59 -14.07 -13.59 -7.06
CA ARG A 59 -13.11 -12.74 -6.35
C ARG A 59 -12.25 -13.60 -5.43
N GLY A 60 -10.94 -13.41 -5.47
CA GLY A 60 -10.00 -14.13 -4.61
C GLY A 60 -8.73 -13.33 -4.34
N VAL A 61 -7.92 -13.82 -3.40
CA VAL A 61 -6.58 -13.30 -3.15
C VAL A 61 -5.69 -13.73 -4.32
N SER A 62 -5.08 -12.75 -5.00
CA SER A 62 -4.12 -13.01 -6.07
C SER A 62 -2.67 -12.91 -5.59
N GLU A 63 -2.42 -12.13 -4.55
CA GLU A 63 -1.08 -11.91 -4.00
C GLU A 63 -1.17 -11.47 -2.54
N ILE A 64 -0.19 -11.89 -1.75
CA ILE A 64 0.08 -11.33 -0.42
C ILE A 64 1.50 -10.80 -0.46
N PHE A 65 1.64 -9.48 -0.44
CA PHE A 65 2.91 -8.79 -0.48
C PHE A 65 3.34 -8.40 0.93
N PHE A 66 4.59 -8.71 1.27
CA PHE A 66 5.24 -8.33 2.53
C PHE A 66 6.34 -7.31 2.23
N ALA A 67 6.22 -6.11 2.76
CA ALA A 67 7.22 -5.04 2.58
C ALA A 67 8.48 -5.24 3.44
N ARG A 68 8.38 -6.11 4.43
CA ARG A 68 9.48 -6.54 5.30
C ARG A 68 9.36 -8.04 5.51
N ASP A 69 10.46 -8.75 5.39
CA ASP A 69 10.53 -10.15 5.84
C ASP A 69 10.50 -10.15 7.37
N GLU A 70 9.65 -11.01 7.95
CA GLU A 70 9.76 -11.32 9.37
C GLU A 70 11.07 -12.12 9.55
N THR A 71 12.04 -11.50 10.22
CA THR A 71 13.25 -12.18 10.70
C THR A 71 13.00 -12.83 12.05
#